data_AF-A0A4Q1UE13-F1
#
_entry.id   AF-A0A4Q1UE13-F1
#
_cell.length_a   1.000
_cell.length_b   1.000
_cell.length_c   1.000
_cell.angle_alpha   90.00
_cell.angle_beta   90.00
_cell.angle_gamma   90.00
#
_symmetry.space_group_name_H-M   'P 1'
#
loop_
_entity.id
_entity.type
_entity.pdbx_description
1 polymer ?
#
loop_
_entity_poly.entity_id
_entity_poly.type
_entity_poly.pdbx_seq_one_letter_code
_entity_poly.pdbx_strand_id
1 'polypeptide(L)'
;MSTDRTDPKITYVTWRHGRPRFIPSKGLRERGYEGEDLKNDDGAWMTAGQCLEWSRAFTRQLAREEAAKPKKKAKAKKPTPAAVPLTRSYSVEQLFADWLEPKLNPHMGTLAKKTVDEYRYKGNVFKNYAPDIWTSEVEALDKPICLGVYDKLFVLAGHASAHGAMTILGIAIEWAISRGRVRGLVVNPAHGLGMAAPPARLRVGSIEEIDHYVATADAAGWPEIGDMIMLGVWTGQRQGDRLELRYEGVRARRMHFRQMKTGARVSIPVARELQKRLDAAIVRRKDLGIDDEHVVVCERLKRPFTSSHYRHKIEDIRAIAALTMPSIADLRDQDLRDTAVTWLKRAGCEIHEICAITGHSPRTIFDILKHYMAIEEEDATAAIEKMEKWHAKERRKRKTA
;
A
#
# COMPACT_ATOMS: atom_id res chain seq x y z
N MET A 1 76.81 1.50 4.73
CA MET A 1 75.66 0.60 4.53
C MET A 1 75.01 0.33 5.89
N SER A 2 73.99 1.12 6.25
CA SER A 2 73.24 0.93 7.50
C SER A 2 72.04 0.05 7.20
N THR A 3 72.13 -1.25 7.48
CA THR A 3 70.99 -2.16 7.39
C THR A 3 70.09 -1.94 8.60
N ASP A 4 69.00 -1.22 8.38
CA ASP A 4 67.92 -1.04 9.34
C ASP A 4 67.30 -2.40 9.68
N ARG A 5 67.74 -3.03 10.77
CA ARG A 5 67.18 -4.28 11.28
C ARG A 5 65.90 -3.92 12.04
N THR A 6 64.76 -3.99 11.35
CA THR A 6 63.44 -3.84 11.97
C THR A 6 63.19 -4.99 12.96
N ASP A 7 63.12 -4.67 14.24
CA ASP A 7 62.81 -5.63 15.30
C ASP A 7 61.38 -6.21 15.13
N PRO A 8 61.18 -7.54 15.17
CA PRO A 8 59.90 -8.17 14.88
C PRO A 8 58.88 -8.00 16.01
N LYS A 9 57.63 -7.66 15.66
CA LYS A 9 56.54 -7.47 16.62
C LYS A 9 56.00 -8.81 17.11
N ILE A 10 56.40 -9.22 18.31
CA ILE A 10 56.00 -10.49 18.95
C ILE A 10 55.20 -10.18 20.23
N THR A 11 54.04 -10.81 20.41
CA THR A 11 53.17 -10.60 21.58
C THR A 11 53.95 -10.83 22.88
N TYR A 12 53.78 -9.97 23.88
CA TYR A 12 54.51 -9.97 25.16
C TYR A 12 56.02 -9.66 25.07
N VAL A 13 56.63 -9.57 23.88
CA VAL A 13 58.05 -9.25 23.73
C VAL A 13 58.22 -7.82 23.25
N THR A 14 59.04 -7.06 23.97
CA THR A 14 59.42 -5.69 23.60
C THR A 14 60.90 -5.65 23.30
N TRP A 15 61.28 -5.07 22.17
CA TRP A 15 62.68 -4.91 21.77
C TRP A 15 63.20 -3.53 22.14
N ARG A 16 64.41 -3.46 22.69
CA ARG A 16 65.14 -2.20 22.88
C ARG A 16 66.56 -2.37 22.35
N HIS A 17 66.88 -1.68 21.27
CA HIS A 17 68.19 -1.79 20.59
C HIS A 17 68.57 -3.24 20.25
N GLY A 18 67.63 -4.02 19.69
CA GLY A 18 67.86 -5.42 19.34
C GLY A 18 67.91 -6.40 20.52
N ARG A 19 67.57 -5.96 21.73
CA ARG A 19 67.53 -6.81 22.95
C ARG A 19 66.08 -7.09 23.36
N PRO A 20 65.63 -8.35 23.31
CA PRO A 20 64.25 -8.72 23.65
C PRO A 20 64.04 -8.77 25.16
N ARG A 21 62.90 -8.26 25.61
CA ARG A 21 62.52 -8.17 27.03
C ARG A 21 61.03 -8.45 27.18
N PHE A 22 60.66 -9.13 28.27
CA PHE A 22 59.27 -9.23 28.70
C PHE A 22 58.91 -8.04 29.59
N ILE A 23 57.87 -7.30 29.21
CA ILE A 23 57.35 -6.19 30.03
C ILE A 23 55.87 -6.50 30.30
N PRO A 24 55.51 -7.01 31.49
CA PRO A 24 54.14 -7.35 31.81
C PRO A 24 53.27 -6.10 31.86
N SER A 25 52.04 -6.21 31.32
CA SER A 25 51.00 -5.19 31.46
C SER A 25 50.55 -5.06 32.92
N LYS A 26 49.81 -3.99 33.25
CA LYS A 26 49.30 -3.76 34.62
C LYS A 26 48.60 -5.00 35.20
N GLY A 27 47.73 -5.65 34.42
CA GLY A 27 47.01 -6.85 34.86
C GLY A 27 47.88 -8.11 35.02
N LEU A 28 49.02 -8.20 34.31
CA LEU A 28 49.98 -9.29 34.52
C LEU A 28 50.86 -9.04 35.75
N ARG A 29 51.23 -7.78 36.02
CA ARG A 29 51.93 -7.40 37.26
C ARG A 29 51.10 -7.66 38.50
N GLU A 30 49.80 -7.36 38.46
CA GLU A 30 48.85 -7.68 39.54
C GLU A 30 48.70 -9.20 39.77
N ARG A 31 49.06 -10.04 38.78
CA ARG A 31 49.10 -11.49 38.89
C ARG A 31 50.46 -12.03 39.35
N GLY A 32 51.42 -11.17 39.67
CA GLY A 32 52.75 -11.54 40.15
C GLY A 32 53.81 -11.77 39.07
N TYR A 33 53.53 -11.44 37.81
CA TYR A 33 54.55 -11.51 36.75
C TYR A 33 55.46 -10.29 36.79
N GLU A 34 56.76 -10.53 36.81
CA GLU A 34 57.80 -9.50 36.75
C GLU A 34 58.37 -9.38 35.34
N GLY A 35 58.92 -8.20 35.03
CA GLY A 35 59.58 -7.98 33.74
C GLY A 35 61.00 -8.54 33.77
N GLU A 36 61.41 -9.23 32.71
CA GLU A 36 62.71 -9.88 32.63
C GLU A 36 63.35 -9.74 31.24
N ASP A 37 64.68 -9.84 31.21
CA ASP A 37 65.46 -9.84 29.98
C ASP A 37 65.44 -11.25 29.36
N LEU A 38 65.02 -11.37 28.10
CA LEU A 38 64.88 -12.67 27.44
C LEU A 38 66.23 -13.14 26.90
N LYS A 39 66.87 -14.02 27.68
CA LYS A 39 68.18 -14.62 27.40
C LYS A 39 68.11 -16.14 27.43
N ASN A 40 69.00 -16.79 26.69
CA ASN A 40 69.23 -18.23 26.74
C ASN A 40 69.99 -18.59 28.02
N ASP A 41 70.06 -19.88 28.36
CA ASP A 41 70.74 -20.39 29.55
C ASP A 41 72.23 -19.98 29.62
N ASP A 42 72.86 -19.80 28.45
CA ASP A 42 74.25 -19.32 28.32
C ASP A 42 74.40 -17.79 28.48
N GLY A 43 73.33 -17.07 28.82
CA GLY A 43 73.31 -15.62 29.02
C GLY A 43 73.26 -14.77 27.74
N ALA A 44 73.25 -15.39 26.55
CA ALA A 44 73.08 -14.71 25.27
C ALA A 44 71.62 -14.26 25.04
N TRP A 45 71.40 -13.14 24.34
CA TRP A 45 70.05 -12.67 24.02
C TRP A 45 69.31 -13.63 23.09
N MET A 46 68.02 -13.88 23.36
CA MET A 46 67.18 -14.73 22.51
C MET A 46 67.07 -14.16 21.09
N THR A 47 67.08 -15.04 20.09
CA THR A 47 66.74 -14.68 18.70
C THR A 47 65.23 -14.47 18.54
N ALA A 48 64.80 -13.83 17.46
CA ALA A 48 63.38 -13.61 17.17
C ALA A 48 62.54 -14.90 17.13
N GLY A 49 63.11 -16.01 16.62
CA GLY A 49 62.46 -17.32 16.63
C GLY A 49 62.27 -17.86 18.04
N GLN A 50 63.30 -17.77 18.87
CA GLN A 50 63.26 -18.18 20.29
C GLN A 50 62.27 -17.32 21.10
N CYS A 51 62.21 -16.01 20.85
CA CYS A 51 61.22 -15.12 21.47
C CYS A 51 59.77 -15.47 21.08
N LEU A 52 59.53 -15.90 19.84
CA LEU A 52 58.20 -16.33 19.40
C LEU A 52 57.74 -17.62 20.09
N GLU A 53 58.65 -18.57 20.27
CA GLU A 53 58.39 -19.80 21.00
C GLU A 53 58.13 -19.53 22.48
N TRP A 54 58.94 -18.67 23.11
CA TRP A 54 58.73 -18.20 24.48
C TRP A 54 57.35 -17.54 24.64
N SER A 55 56.99 -16.61 23.74
CA SER A 55 55.69 -15.93 23.75
C SER A 55 54.50 -16.90 23.63
N ARG A 56 54.62 -17.91 22.76
CA ARG A 56 53.60 -18.96 22.60
C ARG A 56 53.49 -19.85 23.84
N ALA A 57 54.61 -20.19 24.46
CA ALA A 57 54.63 -20.95 25.71
C ALA A 57 53.97 -20.16 26.85
N PHE A 58 54.31 -18.88 26.97
CA PHE A 58 53.73 -17.97 27.95
C PHE A 58 52.21 -17.78 27.76
N THR A 59 51.76 -17.63 26.50
CA THR A 59 50.33 -17.53 26.18
C THR A 59 49.57 -18.80 26.60
N ARG A 60 50.14 -19.98 26.37
CA ARG A 60 49.55 -21.27 26.81
C ARG A 60 49.52 -21.38 28.34
N GLN A 61 50.53 -20.88 29.04
CA GLN A 61 50.54 -20.83 30.50
C GLN A 61 49.41 -19.95 31.02
N LEU A 62 49.25 -18.73 30.50
CA LEU A 62 48.17 -17.83 30.91
C LEU A 62 46.79 -18.44 30.69
N ALA A 63 46.59 -19.16 29.57
CA ALA A 63 45.34 -19.86 29.28
C ALA A 63 45.07 -21.04 30.24
N ARG A 64 46.11 -21.80 30.61
CA ARG A 64 46.01 -22.90 31.61
C ARG A 64 45.69 -22.35 33.00
N GLU A 65 46.30 -21.22 33.39
CA GLU A 65 46.00 -20.55 34.66
C GLU A 65 44.56 -20.03 34.72
N GLU A 66 44.04 -19.47 33.63
CA GLU A 66 42.63 -19.06 33.55
C GLU A 66 41.67 -20.27 33.61
N ALA A 67 42.02 -21.38 32.96
CA ALA A 67 41.21 -22.60 32.98
C ALA A 67 41.23 -23.33 34.34
N ALA A 68 42.31 -23.21 35.11
CA ALA A 68 42.47 -23.83 36.42
C ALA A 68 41.81 -23.04 37.58
N LYS A 69 41.34 -21.81 37.34
CA LYS A 69 40.60 -21.05 38.35
C LYS A 69 39.23 -21.70 38.61
N PRO A 70 38.87 -21.99 39.88
CA PRO A 70 37.56 -22.56 40.19
C PRO A 70 36.47 -21.58 39.74
N LYS A 71 35.52 -22.07 38.92
CA LYS A 71 34.36 -21.29 38.47
C LYS A 71 33.61 -20.79 39.70
N LYS A 72 33.70 -19.49 39.99
CA LYS A 72 32.93 -18.86 41.08
C LYS A 72 31.44 -19.13 40.83
N LYS A 73 30.75 -19.73 41.81
CA LYS A 73 29.28 -19.80 41.84
C LYS A 73 28.74 -18.40 41.54
N ALA A 74 27.81 -18.30 40.60
CA ALA A 74 27.20 -17.04 40.19
C ALA A 74 26.64 -16.32 41.43
N LYS A 75 27.31 -15.25 41.86
CA LYS A 75 26.71 -14.29 42.80
C LYS A 75 25.58 -13.59 42.05
N ALA A 76 24.40 -13.58 42.64
CA ALA A 76 23.28 -12.77 42.16
C ALA A 76 23.78 -11.35 41.87
N LYS A 77 23.58 -10.87 40.65
CA LYS A 77 23.97 -9.52 40.23
C LYS A 77 23.31 -8.52 41.18
N LYS A 78 24.12 -7.67 41.84
CA LYS A 78 23.62 -6.39 42.36
C LYS A 78 22.89 -5.68 41.21
N PRO A 79 21.76 -5.00 41.46
CA PRO A 79 21.12 -4.23 40.41
C PRO A 79 22.14 -3.23 39.89
N THR A 80 22.44 -3.34 38.60
CA THR A 80 23.09 -2.28 37.83
C THR A 80 22.33 -0.99 38.13
N PRO A 81 22.97 0.18 38.31
CA PRO A 81 22.21 1.43 38.18
C PRO A 81 21.39 1.30 36.91
N ALA A 82 20.08 1.50 37.03
CA ALA A 82 19.17 1.36 35.91
C ALA A 82 19.82 2.07 34.72
N ALA A 83 20.03 1.32 33.63
CA ALA A 83 20.38 1.97 32.38
C ALA A 83 19.38 3.12 32.26
N VAL A 84 19.88 4.36 32.09
CA VAL A 84 19.02 5.47 31.67
C VAL A 84 18.13 4.88 30.59
N PRO A 85 16.80 4.86 30.73
CA PRO A 85 15.96 4.23 29.73
C PRO A 85 16.34 4.91 28.42
N LEU A 86 17.01 4.16 27.53
CA LEU A 86 17.15 4.56 26.14
C LEU A 86 15.74 4.97 25.74
N THR A 87 15.60 6.20 25.24
CA THR A 87 14.36 6.75 24.70
C THR A 87 13.56 5.61 24.10
N ARG A 88 12.31 5.40 24.57
CA ARG A 88 11.45 4.33 24.05
C ARG A 88 11.56 4.36 22.53
N SER A 89 12.19 3.34 21.97
CA SER A 89 12.38 3.15 20.54
C SER A 89 11.00 3.27 19.87
N TYR A 90 10.78 4.34 19.10
CA TYR A 90 9.51 4.60 18.44
C TYR A 90 9.65 4.20 16.98
N SER A 91 9.47 2.91 16.73
CA SER A 91 9.63 2.33 15.40
C SER A 91 8.49 2.69 14.45
N VAL A 92 8.70 2.48 13.15
CA VAL A 92 7.63 2.59 12.14
C VAL A 92 6.48 1.62 12.46
N GLU A 93 6.77 0.43 12.97
CA GLU A 93 5.76 -0.50 13.45
C GLU A 93 4.89 0.09 14.57
N GLN A 94 5.53 0.65 15.60
CA GLN A 94 4.80 1.26 16.73
C GLN A 94 4.03 2.51 16.28
N LEU A 95 4.59 3.28 15.36
CA LEU A 95 3.91 4.41 14.72
C LEU A 95 2.60 3.99 14.09
N PHE A 96 2.60 2.94 13.25
CA PHE A 96 1.38 2.46 12.61
C PHE A 96 0.40 1.85 13.62
N ALA A 97 0.90 1.12 14.62
CA ALA A 97 0.05 0.56 15.67
C ALA A 97 -0.69 1.67 16.44
N ASP A 98 0.02 2.70 16.86
CA ASP A 98 -0.56 3.83 17.59
C ASP A 98 -1.45 4.70 16.70
N TRP A 99 -1.01 4.98 15.47
CA TRP A 99 -1.75 5.83 14.53
C TRP A 99 -3.10 5.21 14.15
N LEU A 100 -3.18 3.88 14.07
CA LEU A 100 -4.39 3.13 13.75
C LEU A 100 -5.27 2.82 14.99
N GLU A 101 -4.77 3.04 16.20
CA GLU A 101 -5.51 2.76 17.46
C GLU A 101 -6.47 3.91 17.77
N PRO A 102 -7.81 3.70 17.73
CA PRO A 102 -8.78 4.77 17.96
C PRO A 102 -8.66 5.44 19.33
N LYS A 103 -8.18 4.74 20.37
CA LYS A 103 -7.93 5.36 21.68
C LYS A 103 -6.80 6.40 21.66
N LEU A 104 -5.85 6.26 20.74
CA LEU A 104 -4.70 7.15 20.59
C LEU A 104 -4.91 8.17 19.46
N ASN A 105 -5.64 7.76 18.41
CA ASN A 105 -6.05 8.58 17.28
C ASN A 105 -7.57 8.46 17.05
N PRO A 106 -8.39 9.24 17.79
CA PRO A 106 -9.85 9.16 17.72
C PRO A 106 -10.44 9.32 16.32
N HIS A 107 -9.73 10.02 15.41
CA HIS A 107 -10.15 10.15 14.03
C HIS A 107 -10.29 8.79 13.32
N MET A 108 -9.44 7.80 13.63
CA MET A 108 -9.57 6.45 13.07
C MET A 108 -10.90 5.79 13.44
N GLY A 109 -11.45 6.10 14.63
CA GLY A 109 -12.76 5.62 15.06
C GLY A 109 -13.94 6.23 14.28
N THR A 110 -13.73 7.36 13.58
CA THR A 110 -14.75 8.00 12.74
C THR A 110 -14.78 7.47 11.30
N LEU A 111 -13.74 6.73 10.90
CA LEU A 111 -13.61 6.23 9.54
C LEU A 111 -14.30 4.87 9.38
N ALA A 112 -14.73 4.56 8.16
CA ALA A 112 -15.25 3.24 7.84
C ALA A 112 -14.17 2.16 8.08
N LYS A 113 -14.57 0.99 8.60
CA LYS A 113 -13.66 -0.13 8.86
C LYS A 113 -12.76 -0.46 7.66
N LYS A 114 -13.33 -0.49 6.45
CA LYS A 114 -12.60 -0.76 5.21
C LYS A 114 -11.46 0.24 4.96
N THR A 115 -11.64 1.50 5.32
CA THR A 115 -10.60 2.53 5.17
C THR A 115 -9.45 2.28 6.13
N VAL A 116 -9.74 1.93 7.39
CA VAL A 116 -8.73 1.57 8.39
C VAL A 116 -7.99 0.29 7.99
N ASP A 117 -8.71 -0.71 7.45
CA ASP A 117 -8.10 -1.93 6.91
C ASP A 117 -7.16 -1.64 5.73
N GLU A 118 -7.52 -0.72 4.83
CA GLU A 118 -6.66 -0.29 3.73
C GLU A 118 -5.39 0.41 4.25
N TYR A 119 -5.50 1.29 5.25
CA TYR A 119 -4.34 1.92 5.87
C TYR A 119 -3.41 0.91 6.54
N ARG A 120 -3.99 -0.11 7.21
CA ARG A 120 -3.22 -1.24 7.77
C ARG A 120 -2.52 -2.03 6.67
N TYR A 121 -3.20 -2.28 5.55
CA TYR A 121 -2.60 -2.93 4.39
C TYR A 121 -1.41 -2.13 3.84
N LYS A 122 -1.53 -0.80 3.72
CA LYS A 122 -0.42 0.10 3.32
C LYS A 122 0.75 0.05 4.30
N GLY A 123 0.49 -0.05 5.60
CA GLY A 123 1.54 -0.30 6.61
C GLY A 123 2.24 -1.65 6.42
N ASN A 124 1.47 -2.71 6.18
CA ASN A 124 2.01 -4.06 5.94
C ASN A 124 2.89 -4.17 4.70
N VAL A 125 2.80 -3.23 3.74
CA VAL A 125 3.74 -3.16 2.61
C VAL A 125 5.18 -2.96 3.13
N PHE A 126 5.40 -2.11 4.12
CA PHE A 126 6.72 -1.95 4.75
C PHE A 126 7.15 -3.24 5.46
N LYS A 127 6.26 -3.84 6.25
CA LYS A 127 6.55 -5.12 6.94
C LYS A 127 7.01 -6.22 5.97
N ASN A 128 6.38 -6.32 4.81
CA ASN A 128 6.63 -7.40 3.86
C ASN A 128 7.83 -7.13 2.94
N TYR A 129 8.04 -5.88 2.53
CA TYR A 129 9.02 -5.53 1.49
C TYR A 129 10.18 -4.64 1.97
N ALA A 130 10.08 -4.07 3.18
CA ALA A 130 11.11 -3.26 3.82
C ALA A 130 11.14 -3.48 5.35
N PRO A 131 11.36 -4.73 5.82
CA PRO A 131 11.30 -5.06 7.26
C PRO A 131 12.35 -4.30 8.09
N ASP A 132 13.50 -4.00 7.49
CA ASP A 132 14.53 -3.12 8.05
C ASP A 132 13.96 -1.75 8.43
N ILE A 133 13.16 -1.16 7.53
CA ILE A 133 12.48 0.12 7.75
C ILE A 133 11.33 -0.03 8.74
N TRP A 134 10.54 -1.10 8.63
CA TRP A 134 9.42 -1.37 9.53
C TRP A 134 9.83 -1.39 11.01
N THR A 135 10.99 -1.97 11.29
CA THR A 135 11.54 -2.04 12.66
C THR A 135 12.44 -0.86 13.04
N SER A 136 12.80 0.01 12.09
CA SER A 136 13.66 1.16 12.34
C SER A 136 12.94 2.27 13.11
N GLU A 137 13.71 3.07 13.84
CA GLU A 137 13.22 4.28 14.51
C GLU A 137 12.68 5.27 13.49
N VAL A 138 11.51 5.85 13.77
CA VAL A 138 10.95 6.92 12.93
C VAL A 138 11.92 8.11 12.84
N GLU A 139 12.65 8.41 13.93
CA GLU A 139 13.65 9.49 13.97
C GLU A 139 14.90 9.21 13.12
N ALA A 140 15.15 7.95 12.75
CA ALA A 140 16.25 7.60 11.86
C ALA A 140 15.89 7.82 10.38
N LEU A 141 14.62 8.07 10.05
CA LEU A 141 14.21 8.34 8.68
C LEU A 141 14.61 9.75 8.27
N ASP A 142 15.28 9.85 7.12
CA ASP A 142 15.51 11.09 6.40
C ASP A 142 14.93 11.01 4.97
N LYS A 143 14.95 12.12 4.25
CA LYS A 143 14.41 12.19 2.90
C LYS A 143 15.12 11.21 1.93
N PRO A 144 16.47 11.11 1.89
CA PRO A 144 17.16 10.08 1.11
C PRO A 144 16.72 8.66 1.42
N ILE A 145 16.56 8.29 2.69
CA ILE A 145 16.05 6.98 3.11
C ILE A 145 14.63 6.80 2.56
N CYS A 146 13.73 7.76 2.76
CA CYS A 146 12.36 7.67 2.25
C CYS A 146 12.30 7.50 0.72
N LEU A 147 13.18 8.17 -0.04
CA LEU A 147 13.30 7.96 -1.50
C LEU A 147 13.78 6.55 -1.82
N GLY A 148 14.83 6.05 -1.15
CA GLY A 148 15.30 4.69 -1.34
C GLY A 148 14.26 3.63 -0.98
N VAL A 149 13.44 3.88 0.04
CA VAL A 149 12.30 3.03 0.40
C VAL A 149 11.23 3.07 -0.68
N TYR A 150 10.89 4.25 -1.20
CA TYR A 150 9.95 4.37 -2.31
C TYR A 150 10.41 3.56 -3.52
N ASP A 151 11.67 3.69 -3.94
CA ASP A 151 12.24 2.96 -5.08
C ASP A 151 12.21 1.44 -4.85
N LYS A 152 12.61 1.00 -3.65
CA LYS A 152 12.54 -0.40 -3.22
C LYS A 152 11.12 -0.94 -3.31
N LEU A 153 10.13 -0.21 -2.76
CA LEU A 153 8.74 -0.61 -2.81
C LEU A 153 8.17 -0.57 -4.24
N PHE A 154 8.62 0.38 -5.07
CA PHE A 154 8.18 0.51 -6.45
C PHE A 154 8.54 -0.76 -7.24
N VAL A 155 9.77 -1.23 -7.08
CA VAL A 155 10.27 -2.45 -7.75
C VAL A 155 9.60 -3.71 -7.19
N LEU A 156 9.49 -3.83 -5.86
CA LEU A 156 9.06 -5.07 -5.22
C LEU A 156 7.53 -5.23 -5.09
N ALA A 157 6.81 -4.14 -4.84
CA ALA A 157 5.37 -4.14 -4.57
C ALA A 157 4.53 -3.47 -5.68
N GLY A 158 5.20 -2.83 -6.65
CA GLY A 158 4.58 -2.09 -7.74
C GLY A 158 4.25 -0.64 -7.41
N HIS A 159 4.15 0.19 -8.46
CA HIS A 159 3.98 1.65 -8.37
C HIS A 159 2.83 2.08 -7.45
N ALA A 160 1.64 1.51 -7.62
CA ALA A 160 0.46 1.87 -6.83
C ALA A 160 0.60 1.52 -5.33
N SER A 161 1.23 0.39 -5.02
CA SER A 161 1.49 -0.02 -3.64
C SER A 161 2.52 0.90 -2.99
N ALA A 162 3.62 1.19 -3.68
CA ALA A 162 4.68 2.07 -3.20
C ALA A 162 4.16 3.48 -2.92
N HIS A 163 3.46 4.09 -3.90
CA HIS A 163 2.87 5.42 -3.73
C HIS A 163 1.90 5.46 -2.55
N GLY A 164 1.00 4.46 -2.46
CA GLY A 164 0.04 4.39 -1.35
C GLY A 164 0.70 4.21 0.01
N ALA A 165 1.69 3.32 0.12
CA ALA A 165 2.43 3.06 1.35
C ALA A 165 3.15 4.33 1.85
N MET A 166 3.90 4.99 0.97
CA MET A 166 4.63 6.22 1.31
C MET A 166 3.70 7.39 1.65
N THR A 167 2.56 7.51 0.96
CA THR A 167 1.53 8.51 1.29
C THR A 167 1.01 8.32 2.72
N ILE A 168 0.68 7.08 3.09
CA ILE A 168 0.18 6.76 4.42
C ILE A 168 1.27 6.91 5.49
N LEU A 169 2.52 6.56 5.18
CA LEU A 169 3.66 6.80 6.07
C LEU A 169 3.81 8.29 6.40
N GLY A 170 3.73 9.17 5.39
CA GLY A 170 3.76 10.61 5.60
C GLY A 170 2.67 11.09 6.54
N ILE A 171 1.42 10.67 6.31
CA ILE A 171 0.29 11.02 7.18
C ILE A 171 0.49 10.52 8.63
N ALA A 172 1.00 9.30 8.80
CA ALA A 172 1.25 8.75 10.12
C ALA A 172 2.36 9.52 10.86
N ILE A 173 3.49 9.81 10.20
CA ILE A 173 4.59 10.58 10.78
C ILE A 173 4.11 11.99 11.17
N GLU A 174 3.32 12.65 10.32
CA GLU A 174 2.76 13.98 10.61
C GLU A 174 1.89 13.96 11.88
N TRP A 175 1.06 12.93 12.01
CA TRP A 175 0.28 12.71 13.22
C TRP A 175 1.18 12.50 14.46
N ALA A 176 2.27 11.76 14.33
CA ALA A 176 3.18 11.51 15.46
C ALA A 176 3.95 12.76 15.89
N ILE A 177 4.43 13.57 14.94
CA ILE A 177 5.09 14.86 15.18
C ILE A 177 4.11 15.81 15.88
N SER A 178 2.91 16.00 15.33
CA SER A 178 1.89 16.92 15.90
C SER A 178 1.39 16.52 17.30
N ARG A 179 1.63 15.28 17.72
CA ARG A 179 1.28 14.77 19.06
C ARG A 179 2.49 14.61 19.98
N GLY A 180 3.68 15.03 19.56
CA GLY A 180 4.92 14.95 20.35
C GLY A 180 5.36 13.52 20.67
N ARG A 181 4.92 12.55 19.87
CA ARG A 181 5.33 11.13 19.97
C ARG A 181 6.72 10.90 19.40
N VAL A 182 7.06 11.68 18.39
CA VAL A 182 8.40 11.77 17.80
C VAL A 182 8.87 13.20 18.04
N ARG A 183 10.03 13.37 18.71
CA ARG A 183 10.52 14.70 19.13
C ARG A 183 11.76 15.14 18.36
N GLY A 184 12.53 14.19 17.83
CA GLY A 184 13.73 14.45 17.03
C GLY A 184 13.44 14.91 15.60
N LEU A 185 12.22 14.71 15.09
CA LEU A 185 11.82 15.17 13.76
C LEU A 185 11.15 16.54 13.81
N VAL A 186 11.81 17.54 13.23
CA VAL A 186 11.23 18.89 13.02
C VAL A 186 10.43 18.95 11.72
N VAL A 187 10.84 18.16 10.71
CA VAL A 187 10.20 18.10 9.39
C VAL A 187 9.91 16.64 9.05
N ASN A 188 8.76 16.39 8.42
CA ASN A 188 8.37 15.06 8.00
C ASN A 188 9.20 14.58 6.78
N PRO A 189 10.06 13.56 6.94
CA PRO A 189 10.94 13.09 5.86
C PRO A 189 10.20 12.39 4.71
N ALA A 190 8.98 11.93 4.94
CA ALA A 190 8.15 11.25 3.93
C ALA A 190 7.29 12.23 3.10
N HIS A 191 7.39 13.54 3.34
CA HIS A 191 6.74 14.57 2.53
C HIS A 191 7.66 15.11 1.42
N GLY A 192 7.05 15.60 0.34
CA GLY A 192 7.79 16.26 -0.75
C GLY A 192 8.77 15.35 -1.49
N LEU A 193 8.44 14.06 -1.61
CA LEU A 193 9.26 13.05 -2.27
C LEU A 193 9.20 13.12 -3.81
N GLY A 194 8.30 13.91 -4.40
CA GLY A 194 8.16 14.01 -5.86
C GLY A 194 7.64 12.72 -6.52
N MET A 195 6.93 11.88 -5.77
CA MET A 195 6.38 10.62 -6.29
C MET A 195 5.31 10.90 -7.35
N ALA A 196 5.48 10.35 -8.55
CA ALA A 196 4.47 10.40 -9.59
C ALA A 196 3.25 9.57 -9.17
N ALA A 197 2.04 10.11 -9.36
CA ALA A 197 0.82 9.34 -9.17
C ALA A 197 0.76 8.19 -10.19
N PRO A 198 0.25 7.00 -9.81
CA PRO A 198 -0.02 5.93 -10.76
C PRO A 198 -0.93 6.41 -11.89
N PRO A 199 -0.69 5.98 -13.15
CA PRO A 199 -1.52 6.39 -14.27
C PRO A 199 -2.98 5.98 -14.02
N ALA A 200 -3.91 6.90 -14.31
CA ALA A 200 -5.32 6.59 -14.22
C ALA A 200 -5.66 5.49 -15.23
N ARG A 201 -6.34 4.44 -14.76
CA ARG A 201 -6.85 3.39 -15.62
C ARG A 201 -8.17 3.85 -16.23
N LEU A 202 -8.28 3.74 -17.55
CA LEU A 202 -9.53 3.94 -18.28
C LEU A 202 -9.69 2.82 -19.29
N ARG A 203 -10.70 1.98 -19.11
CA ARG A 203 -11.05 0.89 -20.02
C ARG A 203 -12.54 0.95 -20.31
N VAL A 204 -12.89 1.04 -21.59
CA VAL A 204 -14.27 1.17 -22.06
C VAL A 204 -14.63 -0.09 -22.81
N GLY A 205 -15.65 -0.83 -22.35
CA GLY A 205 -16.18 -2.00 -23.03
C GLY A 205 -16.91 -1.62 -24.33
N SER A 206 -16.72 -2.41 -25.40
CA SER A 206 -17.58 -2.34 -26.58
C SER A 206 -18.95 -2.98 -26.28
N ILE A 207 -19.94 -2.75 -27.14
CA ILE A 207 -21.27 -3.38 -26.97
C ILE A 207 -21.12 -4.90 -27.09
N GLU A 208 -20.36 -5.36 -28.08
CA GLU A 208 -20.09 -6.78 -28.34
C GLU A 208 -19.38 -7.45 -27.17
N GLU A 209 -18.43 -6.76 -26.54
CA GLU A 209 -17.75 -7.25 -25.33
C GLU A 209 -18.72 -7.43 -24.17
N ILE A 210 -19.60 -6.44 -23.93
CA ILE A 210 -20.57 -6.50 -22.84
C ILE A 210 -21.61 -7.59 -23.11
N ASP A 211 -22.12 -7.70 -24.32
CA ASP A 211 -23.09 -8.74 -24.72
C ASP A 211 -22.48 -10.13 -24.57
N HIS A 212 -21.25 -10.34 -25.03
CA HIS A 212 -20.53 -11.61 -24.86
C HIS A 212 -20.26 -11.95 -23.40
N TYR A 213 -19.92 -10.95 -22.58
CA TYR A 213 -19.66 -11.13 -21.15
C TYR A 213 -20.93 -11.54 -20.40
N VAL A 214 -22.05 -10.89 -20.72
CA VAL A 214 -23.37 -11.23 -20.17
C VAL A 214 -23.81 -12.62 -20.62
N ALA A 215 -23.71 -12.93 -21.91
CA ALA A 215 -24.05 -14.25 -22.45
C ALA A 215 -23.19 -15.36 -21.82
N THR A 216 -21.90 -15.10 -21.57
CA THR A 216 -21.02 -16.05 -20.88
C THR A 216 -21.46 -16.30 -19.45
N ALA A 217 -21.88 -15.26 -18.72
CA ALA A 217 -22.42 -15.40 -17.36
C ALA A 217 -23.68 -16.28 -17.35
N ASP A 218 -24.59 -16.03 -18.29
CA ASP A 218 -25.84 -16.77 -18.45
C ASP A 218 -25.54 -18.26 -18.78
N ALA A 219 -24.67 -18.53 -19.75
CA ALA A 219 -24.28 -19.88 -20.17
C ALA A 219 -23.50 -20.65 -19.09
N ALA A 220 -22.72 -19.96 -18.25
CA ALA A 220 -22.00 -20.55 -17.12
C ALA A 220 -22.91 -20.87 -15.90
N GLY A 221 -24.21 -20.58 -15.99
CA GLY A 221 -25.16 -20.78 -14.91
C GLY A 221 -24.95 -19.80 -13.74
N TRP A 222 -24.59 -18.55 -14.07
CA TRP A 222 -24.50 -17.42 -13.15
C TRP A 222 -25.16 -16.16 -13.74
N PRO A 223 -26.45 -16.24 -14.15
CA PRO A 223 -27.13 -15.11 -14.78
C PRO A 223 -27.21 -13.86 -13.89
N GLU A 224 -27.14 -14.01 -12.58
CA GLU A 224 -27.08 -12.89 -11.64
C GLU A 224 -25.78 -12.05 -11.78
N ILE A 225 -24.71 -12.61 -12.35
CA ILE A 225 -23.50 -11.86 -12.71
C ILE A 225 -23.76 -11.01 -13.96
N GLY A 226 -24.47 -11.55 -14.96
CA GLY A 226 -24.92 -10.79 -16.12
C GLY A 226 -25.87 -9.66 -15.72
N ASP A 227 -26.75 -9.87 -14.72
CA ASP A 227 -27.61 -8.82 -14.16
C ASP A 227 -26.78 -7.66 -13.61
N MET A 228 -25.72 -7.99 -12.88
CA MET A 228 -24.79 -7.01 -12.33
C MET A 228 -24.00 -6.25 -13.41
N ILE A 229 -23.56 -6.93 -14.47
CA ILE A 229 -22.88 -6.30 -15.60
C ILE A 229 -23.80 -5.28 -16.28
N MET A 230 -25.04 -5.68 -16.56
CA MET A 230 -26.06 -4.82 -17.15
C MET A 230 -26.42 -3.63 -16.25
N LEU A 231 -26.59 -3.86 -14.95
CA LEU A 231 -26.73 -2.77 -13.98
C LEU A 231 -25.53 -1.81 -14.05
N GLY A 232 -24.31 -2.32 -14.18
CA GLY A 232 -23.09 -1.53 -14.28
C GLY A 232 -23.11 -0.55 -15.45
N VAL A 233 -23.33 -1.04 -16.66
CA VAL A 233 -23.25 -0.22 -17.89
C VAL A 233 -24.45 0.72 -18.08
N TRP A 234 -25.64 0.33 -17.61
CA TRP A 234 -26.87 1.12 -17.82
C TRP A 234 -27.15 2.13 -16.70
N THR A 235 -26.54 1.98 -15.52
CA THR A 235 -26.72 2.92 -14.39
C THR A 235 -25.45 3.67 -14.02
N GLY A 236 -24.29 3.16 -14.45
CA GLY A 236 -22.97 3.66 -14.05
C GLY A 236 -22.70 3.57 -12.55
N GLN A 237 -23.45 2.80 -11.76
CA GLN A 237 -23.27 2.75 -10.30
C GLN A 237 -22.11 1.83 -9.87
N ARG A 238 -21.50 2.12 -8.71
CA ARG A 238 -20.36 1.34 -8.19
C ARG A 238 -20.82 -0.06 -7.79
N GLN A 239 -19.88 -1.02 -7.78
CA GLN A 239 -20.14 -2.41 -7.39
C GLN A 239 -20.98 -2.52 -6.10
N GLY A 240 -20.54 -1.85 -5.04
CA GLY A 240 -21.23 -1.89 -3.75
C GLY A 240 -22.64 -1.33 -3.85
N ASP A 241 -22.81 -0.19 -4.53
CA ASP A 241 -24.12 0.46 -4.65
C ASP A 241 -25.12 -0.40 -5.45
N ARG A 242 -24.63 -1.21 -6.41
CA ARG A 242 -25.43 -2.20 -7.15
C ARG A 242 -25.80 -3.41 -6.31
N LEU A 243 -24.88 -3.91 -5.49
CA LEU A 243 -25.11 -5.05 -4.59
C LEU A 243 -26.13 -4.73 -3.50
N GLU A 244 -26.15 -3.50 -3.00
CA GLU A 244 -27.10 -3.04 -1.97
C GLU A 244 -28.41 -2.49 -2.54
N LEU A 245 -28.63 -2.56 -3.87
CA LEU A 245 -29.86 -2.07 -4.49
C LEU A 245 -31.04 -2.96 -4.09
N ARG A 246 -32.09 -2.33 -3.56
CA ARG A 246 -33.33 -2.99 -3.12
C ARG A 246 -34.50 -2.68 -4.06
N TYR A 247 -35.48 -3.59 -4.17
CA TYR A 247 -36.67 -3.36 -4.98
C TYR A 247 -37.47 -2.14 -4.53
N GLU A 248 -37.46 -1.81 -3.23
CA GLU A 248 -38.04 -0.55 -2.73
C GLU A 248 -37.39 0.69 -3.34
N GLY A 249 -36.12 0.60 -3.76
CA GLY A 249 -35.43 1.64 -4.50
C GLY A 249 -35.80 1.68 -5.98
N VAL A 250 -36.51 0.68 -6.50
CA VAL A 250 -37.00 0.61 -7.88
C VAL A 250 -38.49 0.94 -7.90
N ARG A 251 -38.83 2.24 -8.01
CA ARG A 251 -40.22 2.74 -7.99
C ARG A 251 -40.55 3.47 -9.28
N ALA A 252 -41.77 3.28 -9.78
CA ALA A 252 -42.30 4.05 -10.91
C ALA A 252 -41.33 4.12 -12.12
N ARG A 253 -40.71 2.98 -12.48
CA ARG A 253 -39.70 2.86 -13.55
C ARG A 253 -38.44 3.70 -13.35
N ARG A 254 -38.08 4.00 -12.09
CA ARG A 254 -36.83 4.65 -11.71
C ARG A 254 -36.11 3.84 -10.64
N MET A 255 -34.78 3.86 -10.67
CA MET A 255 -33.91 3.34 -9.62
C MET A 255 -33.34 4.48 -8.80
N HIS A 256 -33.51 4.42 -7.49
CA HIS A 256 -33.01 5.38 -6.54
C HIS A 256 -31.81 4.80 -5.81
N PHE A 257 -30.67 5.49 -5.90
CA PHE A 257 -29.45 5.11 -5.19
C PHE A 257 -29.06 6.18 -4.19
N ARG A 258 -28.55 5.75 -3.04
CA ARG A 258 -27.76 6.57 -2.12
C ARG A 258 -26.35 6.00 -2.08
N GLN A 259 -25.43 6.62 -2.80
CA GLN A 259 -24.07 6.09 -2.97
C GLN A 259 -23.34 6.01 -1.63
N MET A 260 -22.80 4.85 -1.29
CA MET A 260 -22.12 4.63 0.00
C MET A 260 -20.85 5.48 0.15
N LYS A 261 -20.09 5.65 -0.93
CA LYS A 261 -18.78 6.34 -0.88
C LYS A 261 -18.90 7.86 -0.71
N THR A 262 -19.90 8.48 -1.36
CA THR A 262 -20.00 9.94 -1.48
C THR A 262 -21.27 10.50 -0.84
N GLY A 263 -22.25 9.65 -0.52
CA GLY A 263 -23.57 10.07 -0.06
C GLY A 263 -24.47 10.64 -1.16
N ALA A 264 -24.01 10.70 -2.41
CA ALA A 264 -24.77 11.24 -3.53
C ALA A 264 -26.08 10.47 -3.74
N ARG A 265 -27.18 11.20 -3.94
CA ARG A 265 -28.50 10.63 -4.26
C ARG A 265 -28.77 10.80 -5.73
N VAL A 266 -28.97 9.69 -6.44
CA VAL A 266 -29.32 9.69 -7.86
C VAL A 266 -30.62 8.93 -8.07
N SER A 267 -31.42 9.40 -9.03
CA SER A 267 -32.64 8.75 -9.46
C SER A 267 -32.57 8.58 -10.96
N ILE A 268 -32.53 7.34 -11.43
CA ILE A 268 -32.20 6.99 -12.81
C ILE A 268 -33.42 6.31 -13.44
N PRO A 269 -33.92 6.75 -14.61
CA PRO A 269 -34.92 5.99 -15.33
C PRO A 269 -34.41 4.59 -15.68
N VAL A 270 -35.25 3.57 -15.52
CA VAL A 270 -34.89 2.20 -15.91
C VAL A 270 -34.93 2.12 -17.44
N ALA A 271 -33.76 1.96 -18.07
CA ALA A 271 -33.66 1.75 -19.51
C ALA A 271 -34.42 0.47 -19.93
N ARG A 272 -34.99 0.46 -21.15
CA ARG A 272 -35.81 -0.66 -21.63
C ARG A 272 -35.07 -2.00 -21.61
N GLU A 273 -33.80 -2.03 -22.04
CA GLU A 273 -33.01 -3.26 -22.05
C GLU A 273 -32.71 -3.76 -20.64
N LEU A 274 -32.40 -2.85 -19.72
CA LEU A 274 -32.20 -3.21 -18.32
C LEU A 274 -33.51 -3.72 -17.68
N GLN A 275 -34.65 -3.10 -17.99
CA GLN A 275 -35.96 -3.54 -17.49
C GLN A 275 -36.25 -4.99 -17.90
N LYS A 276 -36.10 -5.32 -19.19
CA LYS A 276 -36.33 -6.68 -19.70
C LYS A 276 -35.53 -7.72 -18.92
N ARG A 277 -34.25 -7.43 -18.66
CA ARG A 277 -33.38 -8.35 -17.91
C ARG A 277 -33.79 -8.47 -16.44
N LEU A 278 -34.13 -7.36 -15.78
CA LEU A 278 -34.59 -7.39 -14.39
C LEU A 278 -35.92 -8.15 -14.24
N ASP A 279 -36.84 -7.99 -15.19
CA ASP A 279 -38.11 -8.74 -15.19
C ASP A 279 -37.86 -10.24 -15.33
N ALA A 280 -36.95 -10.65 -16.23
CA ALA A 280 -36.54 -12.05 -16.36
C ALA A 280 -35.87 -12.58 -15.08
N ALA A 281 -35.07 -11.76 -14.39
CA ALA A 281 -34.45 -12.12 -13.13
C ALA A 281 -35.48 -12.32 -11.99
N ILE A 282 -36.54 -11.50 -11.94
CA ILE A 282 -37.64 -11.66 -10.98
C ILE A 282 -38.33 -13.01 -11.18
N VAL A 283 -38.67 -13.36 -12.42
CA VAL A 283 -39.32 -14.65 -12.74
C VAL A 283 -38.40 -15.81 -12.35
N ARG A 284 -37.14 -15.78 -12.78
CA ARG A 284 -36.14 -16.82 -12.46
C ARG A 284 -35.99 -17.04 -10.95
N ARG A 285 -35.90 -15.97 -10.17
CA ARG A 285 -35.73 -16.07 -8.70
C ARG A 285 -36.98 -16.58 -8.01
N LYS A 286 -38.16 -16.21 -8.50
CA LYS A 286 -39.43 -16.76 -8.02
C LYS A 286 -39.49 -18.27 -8.23
N ASP A 287 -39.08 -18.76 -9.40
CA ASP A 287 -39.04 -20.20 -9.71
C ASP A 287 -38.05 -20.96 -8.83
N LEU A 288 -36.97 -20.30 -8.40
CA LEU A 288 -35.99 -20.84 -7.45
C LEU A 288 -36.43 -20.74 -5.97
N GLY A 289 -37.61 -20.17 -5.69
CA GLY A 289 -38.12 -19.93 -4.34
C GLY A 289 -37.23 -19.00 -3.53
N ILE A 290 -36.67 -17.97 -4.18
CA ILE A 290 -35.87 -16.93 -3.53
C ILE A 290 -36.79 -15.74 -3.24
N ASP A 291 -36.92 -15.42 -1.95
CA ASP A 291 -37.63 -14.23 -1.48
C ASP A 291 -36.61 -13.34 -0.75
N ASP A 292 -36.15 -12.29 -1.43
CA ASP A 292 -35.16 -11.34 -0.90
C ASP A 292 -35.47 -9.94 -1.45
N GLU A 293 -35.22 -8.93 -0.63
CA GLU A 293 -35.46 -7.52 -0.94
C GLU A 293 -34.44 -6.92 -1.91
N HIS A 294 -33.26 -7.55 -2.07
CA HIS A 294 -32.21 -7.09 -2.96
C HIS A 294 -32.52 -7.43 -4.43
N VAL A 295 -32.22 -6.49 -5.31
CA VAL A 295 -32.36 -6.64 -6.77
C VAL A 295 -31.34 -7.62 -7.33
N VAL A 296 -30.25 -7.89 -6.62
CA VAL A 296 -29.25 -8.89 -6.99
C VAL A 296 -28.94 -9.78 -5.80
N VAL A 297 -29.08 -11.09 -6.01
CA VAL A 297 -28.90 -12.13 -5.01
C VAL A 297 -28.03 -13.23 -5.60
N CYS A 298 -27.19 -13.87 -4.80
CA CYS A 298 -26.52 -15.09 -5.23
C CYS A 298 -27.54 -16.22 -5.25
N GLU A 299 -27.94 -16.68 -6.43
CA GLU A 299 -29.08 -17.58 -6.58
C GLU A 299 -28.78 -18.98 -6.04
N ARG A 300 -27.52 -19.43 -6.14
CA ARG A 300 -27.07 -20.69 -5.56
C ARG A 300 -27.08 -20.71 -4.03
N LEU A 301 -26.76 -19.58 -3.41
CA LEU A 301 -26.71 -19.46 -1.95
C LEU A 301 -28.01 -18.90 -1.34
N LYS A 302 -28.96 -18.48 -2.19
CA LYS A 302 -30.23 -17.84 -1.82
C LYS A 302 -30.07 -16.70 -0.82
N ARG A 303 -29.02 -15.89 -1.00
CA ARG A 303 -28.71 -14.73 -0.15
C ARG A 303 -27.92 -13.67 -0.92
N PRO A 304 -27.90 -12.40 -0.47
CA PRO A 304 -27.17 -11.34 -1.14
C PRO A 304 -25.67 -11.66 -1.25
N PHE A 305 -25.03 -11.16 -2.30
CA PHE A 305 -23.59 -11.32 -2.44
C PHE A 305 -22.84 -10.50 -1.40
N THR A 306 -21.80 -11.08 -0.81
CA THR A 306 -20.73 -10.26 -0.25
C THR A 306 -19.90 -9.66 -1.38
N SER A 307 -19.34 -8.46 -1.15
CA SER A 307 -18.48 -7.81 -2.17
C SER A 307 -17.29 -8.68 -2.60
N SER A 308 -16.77 -9.51 -1.69
CA SER A 308 -15.68 -10.44 -2.00
C SER A 308 -16.14 -11.61 -2.86
N HIS A 309 -17.26 -12.24 -2.51
CA HIS A 309 -17.79 -13.37 -3.26
C HIS A 309 -18.13 -12.94 -4.69
N TYR A 310 -18.82 -11.81 -4.86
CA TYR A 310 -19.10 -11.26 -6.18
C TYR A 310 -17.82 -11.02 -6.98
N ARG A 311 -16.79 -10.41 -6.38
CA ARG A 311 -15.55 -10.05 -7.10
C ARG A 311 -14.85 -11.28 -7.67
N HIS A 312 -14.64 -12.31 -6.86
CA HIS A 312 -14.04 -13.54 -7.36
C HIS A 312 -14.92 -14.15 -8.44
N LYS A 313 -16.25 -14.07 -8.28
CA LYS A 313 -17.14 -14.69 -9.23
C LYS A 313 -17.16 -14.02 -10.59
N ILE A 314 -17.22 -12.69 -10.63
CA ILE A 314 -17.12 -11.95 -11.90
C ILE A 314 -15.73 -12.15 -12.53
N GLU A 315 -14.66 -12.28 -11.73
CA GLU A 315 -13.33 -12.63 -12.24
C GLU A 315 -13.28 -14.01 -12.90
N ASP A 316 -13.93 -15.03 -12.32
CA ASP A 316 -14.06 -16.36 -12.94
C ASP A 316 -14.80 -16.26 -14.29
N ILE A 317 -15.96 -15.59 -14.31
CA ILE A 317 -16.74 -15.43 -15.56
C ILE A 317 -15.94 -14.66 -16.61
N ARG A 318 -15.18 -13.64 -16.20
CA ARG A 318 -14.30 -12.89 -17.09
C ARG A 318 -13.23 -13.77 -17.72
N ALA A 319 -12.61 -14.63 -16.92
CA ALA A 319 -11.60 -15.57 -17.39
C ALA A 319 -12.18 -16.54 -18.41
N ILE A 320 -13.41 -17.03 -18.18
CA ILE A 320 -14.15 -17.87 -19.14
C ILE A 320 -14.46 -17.10 -20.42
N ALA A 321 -14.99 -15.88 -20.31
CA ALA A 321 -15.34 -15.04 -21.47
C ALA A 321 -14.10 -14.72 -22.33
N ALA A 322 -12.96 -14.51 -21.68
CA ALA A 322 -11.68 -14.24 -22.33
C ALA A 322 -11.14 -15.41 -23.16
N LEU A 323 -11.60 -16.64 -22.94
CA LEU A 323 -11.19 -17.80 -23.76
C LEU A 323 -11.67 -17.67 -25.20
N THR A 324 -12.84 -17.06 -25.41
CA THR A 324 -13.45 -16.88 -26.73
C THR A 324 -13.40 -15.44 -27.22
N MET A 325 -13.24 -14.47 -26.30
CA MET A 325 -13.04 -13.05 -26.63
C MET A 325 -11.91 -12.46 -25.77
N PRO A 326 -10.63 -12.64 -26.16
CA PRO A 326 -9.47 -12.26 -25.34
C PRO A 326 -9.42 -10.80 -24.87
N SER A 327 -10.07 -9.88 -25.58
CA SER A 327 -10.12 -8.45 -25.20
C SER A 327 -10.82 -8.20 -23.86
N ILE A 328 -11.68 -9.12 -23.40
CA ILE A 328 -12.36 -9.08 -22.10
C ILE A 328 -11.40 -9.43 -20.93
N ALA A 329 -10.24 -10.04 -21.20
CA ALA A 329 -9.28 -10.47 -20.18
C ALA A 329 -8.80 -9.34 -19.25
N ASP A 330 -8.97 -8.08 -19.63
CA ASP A 330 -8.70 -6.92 -18.79
C ASP A 330 -9.95 -6.04 -18.51
N LEU A 331 -11.17 -6.44 -18.89
CA LEU A 331 -12.39 -5.67 -18.60
C LEU A 331 -12.94 -5.98 -17.20
N ARG A 332 -12.64 -5.13 -16.21
CA ARG A 332 -12.99 -5.35 -14.79
C ARG A 332 -14.35 -4.74 -14.44
N ASP A 333 -14.94 -5.15 -13.32
CA ASP A 333 -16.24 -4.60 -12.86
C ASP A 333 -16.21 -3.06 -12.69
N GLN A 334 -15.11 -2.50 -12.19
CA GLN A 334 -14.96 -1.05 -12.06
C GLN A 334 -15.00 -0.33 -13.42
N ASP A 335 -14.55 -0.99 -14.49
CA ASP A 335 -14.47 -0.43 -15.84
C ASP A 335 -15.88 -0.32 -16.47
N LEU A 336 -16.90 -1.04 -15.94
CA LEU A 336 -18.30 -0.91 -16.37
C LEU A 336 -18.85 0.50 -16.11
N ARG A 337 -18.38 1.16 -15.05
CA ARG A 337 -18.78 2.53 -14.73
C ARG A 337 -18.17 3.54 -15.70
N ASP A 338 -16.92 3.34 -16.10
CA ASP A 338 -16.26 4.16 -17.12
C ASP A 338 -16.88 3.93 -18.50
N THR A 339 -17.28 2.68 -18.76
CA THR A 339 -18.04 2.28 -19.95
C THR A 339 -19.37 3.04 -20.02
N ALA A 340 -20.15 3.06 -18.93
CA ALA A 340 -21.40 3.81 -18.85
C ALA A 340 -21.23 5.31 -19.13
N VAL A 341 -20.24 5.95 -18.48
CA VAL A 341 -19.91 7.38 -18.70
C VAL A 341 -19.57 7.64 -20.17
N THR A 342 -18.75 6.78 -20.76
CA THR A 342 -18.30 6.94 -22.15
C THR A 342 -19.43 6.72 -23.13
N TRP A 343 -20.29 5.71 -22.91
CA TRP A 343 -21.45 5.45 -23.76
C TRP A 343 -22.45 6.59 -23.72
N LEU A 344 -22.73 7.17 -22.54
CA LEU A 344 -23.59 8.34 -22.43
C LEU A 344 -23.02 9.53 -23.21
N LYS A 345 -21.70 9.78 -23.12
CA LYS A 345 -21.06 10.83 -23.91
C LYS A 345 -21.17 10.56 -25.42
N ARG A 346 -20.93 9.32 -25.86
CA ARG A 346 -21.09 8.91 -27.26
C ARG A 346 -22.53 9.00 -27.76
N ALA A 347 -23.52 8.84 -26.86
CA ALA A 347 -24.93 9.05 -27.15
C ALA A 347 -25.32 10.54 -27.25
N GLY A 348 -24.35 11.46 -27.09
CA GLY A 348 -24.59 12.90 -27.19
C GLY A 348 -25.04 13.55 -25.88
N CYS A 349 -24.99 12.85 -24.74
CA CYS A 349 -25.36 13.45 -23.46
C CYS A 349 -24.37 14.54 -23.03
N GLU A 350 -24.93 15.62 -22.50
CA GLU A 350 -24.19 16.70 -21.88
C GLU A 350 -23.62 16.26 -20.53
N ILE A 351 -22.56 16.92 -20.07
CA ILE A 351 -21.85 16.55 -18.82
C ILE A 351 -22.80 16.51 -17.61
N HIS A 352 -23.74 17.45 -17.53
CA HIS A 352 -24.70 17.51 -16.43
C HIS A 352 -25.69 16.33 -16.45
N GLU A 353 -26.09 15.85 -17.64
CA GLU A 353 -26.94 14.67 -17.80
C GLU A 353 -26.19 13.41 -17.36
N ILE A 354 -24.91 13.29 -17.74
CA ILE A 354 -24.02 12.20 -17.30
C ILE A 354 -23.86 12.22 -15.77
N CYS A 355 -23.69 13.40 -15.18
CA CYS A 355 -23.62 13.57 -13.72
C CYS A 355 -24.92 13.13 -13.03
N ALA A 356 -26.08 13.49 -13.59
CA ALA A 356 -27.39 13.13 -13.04
C ALA A 356 -27.62 11.61 -12.98
N ILE A 357 -27.05 10.86 -13.92
CA ILE A 357 -27.12 9.38 -13.94
C ILE A 357 -26.07 8.79 -13.01
N THR A 358 -24.80 9.18 -13.18
CA THR A 358 -23.67 8.47 -12.55
C THR A 358 -23.34 8.95 -11.14
N GLY A 359 -23.81 10.14 -10.73
CA GLY A 359 -23.53 10.74 -9.43
C GLY A 359 -22.07 11.22 -9.26
N HIS A 360 -21.36 11.43 -10.36
CA HIS A 360 -20.05 12.08 -10.35
C HIS A 360 -20.18 13.59 -10.16
N SER A 361 -19.12 14.23 -9.66
CA SER A 361 -18.98 15.68 -9.81
C SER A 361 -18.60 16.03 -11.26
N PRO A 362 -18.97 17.22 -11.76
CA PRO A 362 -18.61 17.64 -13.12
C PRO A 362 -17.11 17.54 -13.38
N ARG A 363 -16.27 17.96 -12.43
CA ARG A 363 -14.81 17.85 -12.51
C ARG A 363 -14.35 16.41 -12.76
N THR A 364 -14.94 15.45 -12.04
CA THR A 364 -14.58 14.03 -12.22
C THR A 364 -14.95 13.53 -13.62
N ILE A 365 -16.11 13.93 -14.14
CA ILE A 365 -16.50 13.58 -15.51
C ILE A 365 -15.55 14.20 -16.53
N PHE A 366 -15.15 15.46 -16.36
CA PHE A 366 -14.13 16.08 -17.20
C PHE A 366 -12.80 15.31 -17.14
N ASP A 367 -12.33 14.92 -15.95
CA ASP A 367 -11.08 14.17 -15.81
C ASP A 367 -11.13 12.79 -16.51
N ILE A 368 -12.30 12.13 -16.51
CA ILE A 368 -12.53 10.86 -17.23
C ILE A 368 -12.59 11.09 -18.74
N LEU A 369 -13.32 12.13 -19.18
CA LEU A 369 -13.63 12.37 -20.60
C LEU A 369 -12.59 13.22 -21.32
N LYS A 370 -11.61 13.84 -20.63
CA LYS A 370 -10.62 14.74 -21.25
C LYS A 370 -9.87 14.11 -22.43
N HIS A 371 -9.69 12.79 -22.44
CA HIS A 371 -9.05 12.06 -23.53
C HIS A 371 -9.99 11.78 -24.73
N TYR A 372 -11.29 12.00 -24.57
CA TYR A 372 -12.33 11.86 -25.58
C TYR A 372 -12.95 13.20 -26.00
N MET A 373 -12.54 14.30 -25.36
CA MET A 373 -12.96 15.66 -25.68
C MET A 373 -11.88 16.30 -26.55
N ALA A 374 -11.85 15.96 -27.84
CA ALA A 374 -11.27 16.88 -28.81
C ALA A 374 -12.24 18.08 -28.87
N ILE A 375 -11.74 19.28 -28.61
CA ILE A 375 -12.50 20.51 -28.84
C ILE A 375 -12.23 20.88 -30.28
N GLU A 376 -13.23 20.73 -31.13
CA GLU A 376 -13.12 21.02 -32.57
C GLU A 376 -13.77 22.38 -32.89
N GLU A 377 -13.44 22.99 -34.02
CA GLU A 377 -14.00 24.29 -34.43
C GLU A 377 -15.51 24.19 -34.67
N GLU A 378 -15.96 23.01 -35.10
CA GLU A 378 -17.34 22.61 -35.29
C GLU A 378 -18.14 22.64 -33.98
N ASP A 379 -17.51 22.35 -32.83
CA ASP A 379 -18.18 22.44 -31.52
C ASP A 379 -18.53 23.90 -31.18
N ALA A 380 -17.62 24.83 -31.47
CA ALA A 380 -17.86 26.26 -31.28
C ALA A 380 -18.98 26.75 -32.22
N THR A 381 -18.97 26.30 -33.47
CA THR A 381 -20.02 26.60 -34.46
C THR A 381 -21.38 26.10 -33.98
N ALA A 382 -21.49 24.82 -33.60
CA ALA A 382 -22.72 24.22 -33.07
C ALA A 382 -23.20 24.91 -31.78
N ALA A 383 -22.28 25.34 -30.91
CA ALA A 383 -22.61 26.08 -29.70
C ALA A 383 -23.22 27.46 -30.01
N ILE A 384 -22.62 28.22 -30.94
CA ILE A 384 -23.16 29.51 -31.38
C ILE A 384 -24.52 29.33 -32.06
N GLU A 385 -24.69 28.34 -32.93
CA GLU A 385 -25.98 28.05 -33.56
C GLU A 385 -27.08 27.75 -32.53
N LYS A 386 -26.77 26.94 -31.50
CA LYS A 386 -27.71 26.66 -30.40
C LYS A 386 -28.07 27.95 -29.64
N MET A 387 -27.08 28.81 -29.38
CA MET A 387 -27.28 30.09 -28.70
C MET A 387 -28.16 31.03 -29.52
N GLU A 388 -27.93 31.15 -30.82
CA GLU A 388 -28.73 31.99 -31.72
C GLU A 388 -30.18 31.50 -31.82
N LYS A 389 -30.38 30.18 -31.96
CA LYS A 389 -31.73 29.56 -31.94
C LYS A 389 -32.48 29.85 -30.65
N TRP A 390 -31.82 29.68 -29.50
CA TRP A 390 -32.40 30.00 -28.19
C TRP A 390 -32.73 31.49 -28.08
N HIS A 391 -31.80 32.37 -28.43
CA HIS A 391 -31.96 33.82 -28.33
C HIS A 391 -33.09 34.34 -29.22
N ALA A 392 -33.21 33.82 -30.45
CA ALA A 392 -34.31 34.13 -31.35
C ALA A 392 -35.67 33.68 -30.78
N LYS A 393 -35.73 32.49 -30.16
CA LYS A 393 -36.94 31.97 -29.50
C LYS A 393 -37.37 32.86 -28.33
N GLU A 394 -36.44 33.27 -27.47
CA GLU A 394 -36.73 34.14 -26.34
C GLU A 394 -37.16 35.54 -26.77
N ARG A 395 -36.54 36.10 -27.82
CA ARG A 395 -37.00 37.37 -28.41
C ARG A 395 -38.41 37.29 -29.01
N ARG A 396 -38.78 36.16 -29.62
CA ARG A 396 -40.15 35.94 -30.11
C ARG A 396 -41.17 35.92 -28.96
N LYS A 397 -40.89 35.17 -27.88
CA LYS A 397 -41.76 35.11 -26.70
C LYS A 397 -42.04 36.49 -26.08
N ARG A 398 -41.01 37.35 -26.00
CA ARG A 398 -41.14 38.73 -25.48
C ARG A 398 -41.93 39.68 -26.39
N LYS A 399 -42.10 39.37 -27.67
CA LYS A 399 -42.93 40.19 -28.60
C LYS A 399 -44.40 39.78 -28.60
N THR A 400 -44.70 38.58 -28.10
CA THR A 400 -46.06 38.01 -28.02
C THR A 400 -46.66 38.08 -26.61
N ALA A 401 -45.88 38.48 -25.61
CA ALA A 401 -46.32 38.83 -24.26
C ALA A 401 -46.36 40.35 -24.15
#